data_AF-A0A176RXA6-F1
#
_entry.id   AF-A0A176RXA6-F1
#
_cell.length_a   1.000
_cell.length_b   1.000
_cell.length_c   1.000
_cell.angle_alpha   90.00
_cell.angle_beta   90.00
_cell.angle_gamma   90.00
#
_symmetry.space_group_name_H-M   'P 1'
#
loop_
_entity.id
_entity.type
_entity.pdbx_description
1 polymer ?
#
loop_
_entity_poly.entity_id
_entity_poly.type
_entity_poly.pdbx_seq_one_letter_code
_entity_poly.pdbx_strand_id
1 'polypeptide(L)'
;PGETLITGIGQGFMLATPLQMAVATATLSNRGQLKQPRIVFAIDDAIRNEMVTVTPTQKNTIILKRGNYWEHAIEGMKAVVHGRRGTARRVAKNSPYLFAGKTGTAQVRGIPQGQRYDPNNIPKEHRDHAWFVAFAPLDRARIAVSVIVENGGGGSKTAAPIAKAVLDY
;
A
#
# COMPACT_ATOMS: atom_id res chain seq x y z
N PRO A 1 17.63 -17.91 13.18
CA PRO A 1 18.48 -17.00 12.36
C PRO A 1 17.91 -16.64 10.98
N GLY A 2 17.12 -17.51 10.32
CA GLY A 2 16.53 -17.23 9.00
C GLY A 2 15.29 -16.32 8.98
N GLU A 3 14.48 -16.34 10.06
CA GLU A 3 13.19 -15.64 10.12
C GLU A 3 13.28 -14.10 10.02
N THR A 4 14.35 -13.52 10.56
CA THR A 4 14.58 -12.06 10.49
C THR A 4 14.72 -11.58 9.05
N LEU A 5 15.34 -12.39 8.17
CA LEU A 5 15.55 -12.04 6.77
C LEU A 5 14.23 -12.04 5.98
N ILE A 6 13.40 -13.06 6.16
CA ILE A 6 12.11 -13.16 5.46
C ILE A 6 11.10 -12.11 5.96
N THR A 7 11.20 -11.72 7.22
CA THR A 7 10.40 -10.61 7.78
C THR A 7 10.72 -9.29 7.06
N GLY A 8 11.97 -9.06 6.67
CA GLY A 8 12.39 -7.85 5.95
C GLY A 8 11.72 -7.66 4.58
N ILE A 9 11.20 -8.73 3.97
CA ILE A 9 10.42 -8.67 2.73
C ILE A 9 8.90 -8.82 2.96
N GLY A 10 8.45 -8.82 4.22
CA GLY A 10 7.04 -8.98 4.59
C GLY A 10 6.51 -10.41 4.39
N GLN A 11 7.34 -11.42 4.62
CA GLN A 11 6.97 -12.84 4.62
C GLN A 11 7.28 -13.48 5.99
N GLY A 12 6.98 -14.77 6.14
CA GLY A 12 7.10 -15.48 7.42
C GLY A 12 5.89 -15.21 8.30
N PHE A 13 6.14 -14.94 9.59
CA PHE A 13 5.07 -14.68 10.57
C PHE A 13 4.49 -13.25 10.52
N MET A 14 4.96 -12.41 9.60
CA MET A 14 4.48 -11.03 9.45
C MET A 14 3.11 -11.03 8.77
N LEU A 15 2.08 -10.61 9.51
CA LEU A 15 0.72 -10.42 9.02
C LEU A 15 0.33 -8.94 9.14
N ALA A 16 -0.35 -8.43 8.12
CA ALA A 16 -0.87 -7.06 8.10
C ALA A 16 -2.24 -6.99 7.44
N THR A 17 -3.15 -6.21 8.01
CA THR A 17 -4.47 -5.95 7.42
C THR A 17 -4.38 -4.87 6.34
N PRO A 18 -5.35 -4.82 5.39
CA PRO A 18 -5.40 -3.74 4.41
C PRO A 18 -5.47 -2.34 5.05
N LEU A 19 -6.16 -2.20 6.18
CA LEU A 19 -6.22 -0.94 6.91
C LEU A 19 -4.85 -0.53 7.48
N GLN A 20 -4.10 -1.48 8.05
CA GLN A 20 -2.73 -1.21 8.52
C GLN A 20 -1.82 -0.77 7.37
N MET A 21 -1.93 -1.42 6.21
CA MET A 21 -1.16 -1.05 5.01
C MET A 21 -1.54 0.32 4.47
N ALA A 22 -2.83 0.68 4.48
CA ALA A 22 -3.28 2.02 4.11
C ALA A 22 -2.74 3.09 5.07
N VAL A 23 -2.80 2.85 6.39
CA VAL A 23 -2.26 3.76 7.40
C VAL A 23 -0.74 3.91 7.28
N ALA A 24 -0.01 2.82 7.06
CA ALA A 24 1.44 2.87 6.83
C ALA A 24 1.79 3.68 5.59
N THR A 25 1.05 3.48 4.49
CA THR A 25 1.23 4.22 3.23
C THR A 25 0.92 5.71 3.40
N ALA A 26 -0.17 6.05 4.09
CA ALA A 26 -0.51 7.43 4.43
C ALA A 26 0.57 8.08 5.31
N THR A 27 1.09 7.35 6.29
CA THR A 27 2.15 7.84 7.18
C THR A 27 3.44 8.11 6.40
N LEU A 28 3.82 7.22 5.49
CA LEU A 28 4.97 7.42 4.60
C LEU A 28 4.78 8.64 3.72
N SER A 29 3.61 8.79 3.08
CA SER A 29 3.30 9.96 2.23
C SER A 29 3.33 11.29 3.00
N ASN A 30 3.01 11.25 4.30
CA ASN A 30 3.03 12.39 5.21
C ASN A 30 4.33 12.49 6.02
N ARG A 31 5.43 11.86 5.55
CA ARG A 31 6.77 11.98 6.14
C ARG A 31 6.80 11.66 7.65
N GLY A 32 6.09 10.61 8.03
CA GLY A 32 6.10 10.07 9.38
C GLY A 32 4.93 10.52 10.28
N GLN A 33 4.09 11.46 9.85
CA GLN A 33 2.93 11.89 10.64
C GLN A 33 1.84 10.80 10.65
N LEU A 34 1.77 10.03 11.73
CA LEU A 34 0.77 8.98 11.91
C LEU A 34 -0.54 9.61 12.40
N LYS A 35 -1.58 9.50 11.57
CA LYS A 35 -2.94 9.88 11.92
C LYS A 35 -3.75 8.64 12.26
N GLN A 36 -4.64 8.77 13.24
CA GLN A 36 -5.59 7.71 13.54
C GLN A 36 -6.60 7.57 12.39
N PRO A 37 -6.77 6.38 11.78
CA PRO A 37 -7.82 6.16 10.79
C PRO A 37 -9.20 6.30 11.46
N ARG A 38 -10.15 6.88 10.74
CA ARG A 38 -11.52 7.06 11.20
C ARG A 38 -12.50 7.03 10.03
N ILE A 39 -13.74 6.69 10.34
CA ILE A 39 -14.86 6.75 9.38
C ILE A 39 -15.74 7.97 9.66
N VAL A 40 -15.96 8.30 10.94
CA VAL A 40 -16.83 9.41 11.35
C VAL A 40 -16.25 10.75 10.92
N PHE A 41 -17.03 11.55 10.19
CA PHE A 41 -16.66 12.90 9.79
C PHE A 41 -17.11 13.94 10.83
N ALA A 42 -18.39 13.88 11.22
CA ALA A 42 -19.03 14.76 12.18
C ALA A 42 -20.06 13.98 13.00
N ILE A 43 -20.42 14.52 14.17
CA ILE A 43 -21.43 14.00 15.07
C ILE A 43 -22.49 15.09 15.24
N ASP A 44 -23.76 14.71 15.17
CA ASP A 44 -24.88 15.59 15.49
C ASP A 44 -25.02 15.70 17.01
N ASP A 45 -24.76 16.88 17.57
CA ASP A 45 -24.90 17.17 18.99
C ASP A 45 -26.30 17.73 19.24
N ALA A 46 -27.24 16.86 19.60
CA ALA A 46 -28.63 17.22 19.85
C ALA A 46 -28.81 18.22 21.01
N ILE A 47 -27.85 18.32 21.94
CA ILE A 47 -27.92 19.26 23.07
C ILE A 47 -27.55 20.67 22.60
N ARG A 48 -26.54 20.76 21.72
CA ARG A 48 -26.08 22.04 21.15
C ARG A 48 -26.80 22.42 19.85
N ASN A 49 -27.59 21.51 19.28
CA ASN A 49 -28.25 21.63 17.99
C ASN A 49 -27.26 22.02 16.87
N GLU A 50 -26.08 21.37 16.88
CA GLU A 50 -25.01 21.65 15.92
C GLU A 50 -24.30 20.38 15.44
N MET A 51 -23.76 20.45 14.22
CA MET A 51 -22.89 19.41 13.65
C MET A 51 -21.44 19.65 14.07
N VAL A 52 -20.94 18.81 14.97
CA VAL A 52 -19.55 18.91 15.45
C VAL A 52 -18.65 18.05 14.56
N THR A 53 -17.77 18.71 13.79
CA THR A 53 -16.75 18.00 13.00
C THR A 53 -15.74 17.35 13.94
N VAL A 54 -15.54 16.05 13.77
CA VAL A 54 -14.49 15.35 14.51
C VAL A 54 -13.14 15.81 13.95
N THR A 55 -12.16 16.12 14.79
CA THR A 55 -10.80 16.48 14.32
C THR A 55 -9.91 15.25 14.25
N PRO A 56 -9.09 15.05 13.20
CA PRO A 56 -8.21 13.90 13.13
C PRO A 56 -7.18 13.92 14.26
N THR A 57 -7.16 12.86 15.09
CA THR A 57 -6.15 12.72 16.13
C THR A 57 -4.81 12.33 15.51
N GLN A 58 -3.80 13.19 15.67
CA GLN A 58 -2.42 12.81 15.44
C GLN A 58 -1.97 11.91 16.60
N LYS A 59 -1.50 10.70 16.29
CA LYS A 59 -0.98 9.79 17.32
C LYS A 59 0.48 10.13 17.62
N ASN A 60 1.37 9.72 16.73
CA ASN A 60 2.82 9.89 16.88
C ASN A 60 3.42 10.40 15.57
N THR A 61 4.66 10.89 15.64
CA THR A 61 5.46 11.21 14.46
C THR A 61 6.67 10.29 14.42
N ILE A 62 6.86 9.56 13.33
CA ILE A 62 8.05 8.75 13.11
C ILE A 62 9.20 9.69 12.76
N ILE A 63 10.21 9.77 13.62
CA ILE A 63 11.41 10.57 13.41
C ILE A 63 12.51 9.66 12.86
N LEU A 64 12.95 9.93 11.64
CA LEU A 64 14.06 9.21 11.03
C LEU A 64 15.39 9.85 11.43
N LYS A 65 16.46 9.05 11.43
CA LYS A 65 17.84 9.54 11.63
C LYS A 65 18.22 10.65 10.64
N ARG A 66 17.69 10.59 9.41
CA ARG A 66 17.85 11.61 8.38
C ARG A 66 16.52 11.81 7.66
N GLY A 67 16.10 13.07 7.52
CA GLY A 67 14.81 13.41 6.88
C GLY A 67 14.73 13.00 5.40
N ASN A 68 15.86 13.00 4.69
CA ASN A 68 15.91 12.63 3.27
C ASN A 68 15.60 11.15 3.00
N TYR A 69 15.56 10.29 4.03
CA TYR A 69 15.17 8.89 3.86
C TYR A 69 13.71 8.74 3.42
N TRP A 70 12.83 9.68 3.79
CA TRP A 70 11.48 9.73 3.24
C TRP A 70 11.52 9.89 1.72
N GLU A 71 12.30 10.83 1.22
CA GLU A 71 12.39 11.10 -0.21
C GLU A 71 13.02 9.94 -0.98
N HIS A 72 14.00 9.24 -0.41
CA HIS A 72 14.53 8.02 -1.03
C HIS A 72 13.47 6.92 -1.16
N ALA A 73 12.66 6.70 -0.11
CA ALA A 73 11.59 5.71 -0.15
C ALA A 73 10.51 6.10 -1.17
N ILE A 74 10.10 7.38 -1.18
CA ILE A 74 9.08 7.92 -2.09
C ILE A 74 9.57 7.85 -3.55
N GLU A 75 10.81 8.25 -3.85
CA GLU A 75 11.38 8.14 -5.19
C GLU A 75 11.51 6.67 -5.64
N GLY A 76 11.82 5.76 -4.71
CA GLY A 76 11.76 4.32 -4.98
C GLY A 76 10.36 3.85 -5.37
N MET A 77 9.34 4.26 -4.63
CA MET A 77 7.93 3.95 -4.93
C MET A 77 7.44 4.60 -6.23
N LYS A 78 7.90 5.81 -6.53
CA LYS A 78 7.66 6.46 -7.83
C LYS A 78 8.34 5.68 -8.95
N ALA A 79 9.57 5.21 -8.77
CA ALA A 79 10.29 4.42 -9.78
C ALA A 79 9.65 3.05 -10.06
N VAL A 80 8.92 2.47 -9.10
CA VAL A 80 8.09 1.28 -9.32
C VAL A 80 6.98 1.52 -10.35
N VAL A 81 6.46 2.75 -10.38
CA VAL A 81 5.30 3.15 -11.18
C VAL A 81 5.70 3.88 -12.46
N HIS A 82 6.72 4.73 -12.43
CA HIS A 82 7.13 5.58 -13.57
C HIS A 82 8.49 5.21 -14.14
N GLY A 83 9.27 4.38 -13.44
CA GLY A 83 10.60 3.99 -13.87
C GLY A 83 10.58 3.00 -15.05
N ARG A 84 11.60 3.08 -15.91
CA ARG A 84 11.76 2.19 -17.08
C ARG A 84 11.68 0.69 -16.72
N ARG A 85 12.19 0.32 -15.55
CA ARG A 85 12.18 -1.05 -14.99
C ARG A 85 11.15 -1.25 -13.86
N GLY A 86 10.22 -0.32 -13.69
CA GLY A 86 9.22 -0.38 -12.63
C GLY A 86 8.27 -1.57 -12.80
N THR A 87 8.00 -2.30 -11.71
CA THR A 87 7.15 -3.49 -11.73
C THR A 87 5.69 -3.17 -12.04
N ALA A 88 5.24 -1.95 -11.73
CA ALA A 88 3.89 -1.45 -11.97
C ALA A 88 3.83 -0.43 -13.12
N ARG A 89 4.87 -0.32 -13.96
CA ARG A 89 4.97 0.77 -14.97
C ARG A 89 3.77 0.92 -15.91
N ARG A 90 3.04 -0.18 -16.14
CA ARG A 90 1.88 -0.21 -17.03
C ARG A 90 0.73 0.66 -16.52
N VAL A 91 0.56 0.80 -15.21
CA VAL A 91 -0.56 1.57 -14.63
C VAL A 91 -0.33 3.07 -14.69
N ALA A 92 0.90 3.51 -14.94
CA ALA A 92 1.23 4.92 -15.11
C ALA A 92 1.05 5.43 -16.54
N LYS A 93 0.79 4.53 -17.51
CA LYS A 93 0.68 4.89 -18.92
C LYS A 93 -0.44 5.94 -19.07
N ASN A 94 -0.08 7.11 -19.59
CA ASN A 94 -0.98 8.25 -19.81
C ASN A 94 -1.62 8.82 -18.53
N SER A 95 -1.03 8.59 -17.35
CA SER A 95 -1.51 9.19 -16.10
C SER A 95 -1.30 10.72 -16.14
N PRO A 96 -2.32 11.54 -15.90
CA PRO A 96 -2.19 13.01 -15.91
C PRO A 96 -1.52 13.56 -14.65
N TYR A 97 -1.37 12.72 -13.62
CA TYR A 97 -0.70 13.04 -12.37
C TYR A 97 0.36 12.00 -12.02
N LEU A 98 1.33 12.42 -11.20
CA LEU A 98 2.31 11.52 -10.61
C LEU A 98 1.77 10.92 -9.30
N PHE A 99 2.08 9.65 -9.09
CA PHE A 99 1.75 8.91 -7.88
C PHE A 99 2.87 7.91 -7.58
N ALA A 100 2.97 7.52 -6.32
CA ALA A 100 3.94 6.55 -5.84
C ALA A 100 3.21 5.28 -5.40
N GLY A 101 3.78 4.11 -5.66
CA GLY A 101 3.17 2.86 -5.22
C GLY A 101 4.15 1.71 -5.13
N LYS A 102 3.71 0.60 -4.54
CA LYS A 102 4.53 -0.60 -4.38
C LYS A 102 3.69 -1.86 -4.54
N THR A 103 4.21 -2.79 -5.33
CA THR A 103 3.65 -4.12 -5.51
C THR A 103 4.06 -5.05 -4.37
N GLY A 104 3.13 -5.91 -3.95
CA GLY A 104 3.40 -7.07 -3.11
C GLY A 104 2.76 -8.32 -3.71
N THR A 105 3.33 -9.47 -3.36
CA THR A 105 2.78 -10.79 -3.66
C THR A 105 2.91 -11.60 -2.37
N ALA A 106 1.79 -11.98 -1.77
CA ALA A 106 1.80 -12.78 -0.54
C ALA A 106 1.55 -14.24 -0.89
N GLN A 107 2.50 -15.11 -0.57
CA GLN A 107 2.42 -16.52 -0.90
C GLN A 107 1.45 -17.25 0.03
N VAL A 108 0.50 -17.99 -0.55
CA VAL A 108 -0.50 -18.76 0.21
C VAL A 108 0.05 -20.13 0.63
N ARG A 109 1.00 -20.69 -0.14
CA ARG A 109 1.71 -21.94 0.20
C ARG A 109 3.18 -21.86 -0.17
N GLY A 110 4.01 -22.53 0.65
CA GLY A 110 5.39 -22.79 0.30
C GLY A 110 5.49 -23.72 -0.91
N ILE A 111 6.42 -23.43 -1.81
CA ILE A 111 6.71 -24.31 -2.95
C ILE A 111 7.54 -25.49 -2.41
N PRO A 112 7.13 -26.76 -2.62
CA PRO A 112 7.92 -27.91 -2.21
C PRO A 112 9.33 -27.85 -2.81
N GLN A 113 10.33 -28.27 -2.04
CA GLN A 113 11.73 -28.25 -2.45
C GLN A 113 11.91 -29.06 -3.76
N GLY A 114 12.47 -28.42 -4.80
CA GLY A 114 12.67 -29.03 -6.12
C GLY A 114 11.56 -28.78 -7.15
N GLN A 115 10.45 -28.12 -6.78
CA GLN A 115 9.41 -27.72 -7.73
C GLN A 115 9.55 -26.25 -8.13
N ARG A 116 9.24 -25.93 -9.39
CA ARG A 116 9.12 -24.53 -9.86
C ARG A 116 7.68 -24.08 -9.71
N TYR A 117 7.49 -22.86 -9.22
CA TYR A 117 6.19 -22.21 -9.20
C TYR A 117 5.69 -22.00 -10.62
N ASP A 118 4.61 -22.68 -11.00
CA ASP A 118 3.88 -22.45 -12.23
C ASP A 118 2.48 -21.90 -11.92
N PRO A 119 2.26 -20.58 -12.05
CA PRO A 119 0.97 -19.96 -11.74
C PRO A 119 -0.18 -20.46 -12.62
N ASN A 120 0.12 -21.10 -13.76
CA ASN A 120 -0.91 -21.66 -14.65
C ASN A 120 -1.37 -23.06 -14.21
N ASN A 121 -0.55 -23.78 -13.44
CA ASN A 121 -0.84 -25.13 -12.93
C ASN A 121 -1.27 -25.14 -11.45
N ILE A 122 -1.44 -23.97 -10.84
CA ILE A 122 -1.88 -23.85 -9.44
C ILE A 122 -3.39 -23.53 -9.41
N PRO A 123 -4.20 -24.32 -8.67
CA PRO A 123 -5.61 -24.03 -8.42
C PRO A 123 -5.80 -22.60 -7.92
N LYS A 124 -6.93 -21.96 -8.26
CA LYS A 124 -7.12 -20.54 -8.01
C LYS A 124 -6.97 -20.22 -6.52
N GLU A 125 -7.58 -21.00 -5.65
CA GLU A 125 -7.51 -20.98 -4.19
C GLU A 125 -6.09 -21.08 -3.61
N HIS A 126 -5.11 -21.52 -4.39
CA HIS A 126 -3.72 -21.64 -3.99
C HIS A 126 -2.79 -20.61 -4.64
N ARG A 127 -3.33 -19.71 -5.47
CA ARG A 127 -2.55 -18.60 -6.04
C ARG A 127 -2.24 -17.56 -4.98
N ASP A 128 -1.11 -16.90 -5.16
CA ASP A 128 -0.68 -15.81 -4.29
C ASP A 128 -1.71 -14.68 -4.24
N HIS A 129 -1.76 -13.96 -3.13
CA HIS A 129 -2.55 -12.75 -3.02
C HIS A 129 -1.81 -11.57 -3.67
N ALA A 130 -2.53 -10.82 -4.50
CA ALA A 130 -1.99 -9.66 -5.18
C ALA A 130 -2.16 -8.42 -4.28
N TRP A 131 -1.05 -7.77 -3.93
CA TRP A 131 -1.06 -6.54 -3.14
C TRP A 131 -0.58 -5.35 -3.95
N PHE A 132 -1.19 -4.20 -3.72
CA PHE A 132 -0.67 -2.91 -4.15
C PHE A 132 -1.07 -1.82 -3.19
N VAL A 133 -0.08 -1.02 -2.78
CA VAL A 133 -0.32 0.23 -2.03
C VAL A 133 0.13 1.42 -2.87
N ALA A 134 -0.57 2.53 -2.74
CA ALA A 134 -0.21 3.76 -3.44
C ALA A 134 -0.71 5.01 -2.73
N PHE A 135 -0.12 6.15 -3.07
CA PHE A 135 -0.63 7.46 -2.71
C PHE A 135 -0.47 8.45 -3.87
N ALA A 136 -1.38 9.43 -3.92
CA ALA A 136 -1.39 10.46 -4.96
C ALA A 136 -1.99 11.77 -4.43
N PRO A 137 -1.70 12.91 -5.08
CA PRO A 137 -0.56 13.15 -5.97
C PRO A 137 0.80 12.99 -5.27
N LEU A 138 1.88 12.84 -6.03
CA LEU A 138 3.23 12.57 -5.49
C LEU A 138 3.79 13.72 -4.64
N ASP A 139 3.56 14.96 -5.06
CA ASP A 139 4.06 16.20 -4.45
C ASP A 139 3.27 16.58 -3.18
N ARG A 140 1.94 16.44 -3.22
CA ARG A 140 1.05 16.70 -2.09
C ARG A 140 -0.01 15.61 -2.00
N ALA A 141 0.33 14.51 -1.33
CA ALA A 141 -0.56 13.38 -1.15
C ALA A 141 -1.91 13.80 -0.54
N ARG A 142 -3.00 13.44 -1.22
CA ARG A 142 -4.39 13.66 -0.80
C ARG A 142 -5.12 12.37 -0.50
N ILE A 143 -4.67 11.27 -1.10
CA ILE A 143 -5.25 9.94 -0.95
C ILE A 143 -4.12 8.90 -0.80
N ALA A 144 -4.35 7.91 0.06
CA ALA A 144 -3.55 6.70 0.17
C ALA A 144 -4.49 5.48 0.10
N VAL A 145 -4.11 4.49 -0.69
CA VAL A 145 -4.92 3.30 -1.00
C VAL A 145 -4.11 2.05 -0.73
N SER A 146 -4.77 1.02 -0.19
CA SER A 146 -4.26 -0.33 -0.09
C SER A 146 -5.26 -1.29 -0.72
N VAL A 147 -4.81 -2.05 -1.72
CA VAL A 147 -5.61 -3.06 -2.42
C VAL A 147 -4.98 -4.43 -2.20
N ILE A 148 -5.79 -5.36 -1.73
CA ILE A 148 -5.51 -6.79 -1.78
C ILE A 148 -6.54 -7.45 -2.70
N VAL A 149 -6.08 -8.34 -3.56
CA VAL A 149 -6.96 -9.29 -4.27
C VAL A 149 -6.52 -10.69 -3.88
N GLU A 150 -7.36 -11.33 -3.08
CA GLU A 150 -7.15 -12.72 -2.67
C GLU A 150 -7.05 -13.60 -3.91
N ASN A 151 -6.04 -14.44 -3.90
CA ASN A 151 -5.70 -15.34 -5.00
C ASN A 151 -5.52 -14.64 -6.37
N GLY A 152 -5.25 -13.34 -6.35
CA GLY A 152 -5.12 -12.50 -7.55
C GLY A 152 -3.79 -12.67 -8.30
N GLY A 153 -2.88 -13.48 -7.79
CA GLY A 153 -1.55 -13.70 -8.34
C GLY A 153 -0.65 -12.47 -8.18
N GLY A 154 -0.17 -11.92 -9.29
CA GLY A 154 0.80 -10.82 -9.27
C GLY A 154 0.19 -9.45 -8.95
N GLY A 155 0.73 -8.77 -7.94
CA GLY A 155 0.32 -7.41 -7.53
C GLY A 155 0.27 -6.38 -8.68
N SER A 156 1.23 -6.42 -9.61
CA SER A 156 1.27 -5.49 -10.75
C SER A 156 0.21 -5.74 -11.83
N LYS A 157 -0.28 -6.98 -11.94
CA LYS A 157 -1.26 -7.37 -12.97
C LYS A 157 -2.70 -7.16 -12.50
N THR A 158 -2.93 -7.28 -11.20
CA THR A 158 -4.29 -7.37 -10.64
C THR A 158 -4.59 -6.20 -9.69
N ALA A 159 -3.83 -6.05 -8.60
CA ALA A 159 -4.11 -5.04 -7.58
C ALA A 159 -3.75 -3.62 -8.04
N ALA A 160 -2.65 -3.44 -8.79
CA ALA A 160 -2.20 -2.13 -9.23
C ALA A 160 -3.19 -1.42 -10.18
N PRO A 161 -3.80 -2.09 -11.20
CA PRO A 161 -4.86 -1.48 -12.01
C PRO A 161 -6.09 -1.04 -11.21
N ILE A 162 -6.51 -1.84 -10.22
CA ILE A 162 -7.65 -1.49 -9.35
C ILE A 162 -7.32 -0.24 -8.53
N ALA A 163 -6.14 -0.20 -7.92
CA ALA A 163 -5.70 0.99 -7.20
C ALA A 163 -5.63 2.22 -8.11
N LYS A 164 -5.15 2.09 -9.35
CA LYS A 164 -5.12 3.19 -10.32
C LYS A 164 -6.53 3.71 -10.63
N ALA A 165 -7.52 2.82 -10.79
CA ALA A 165 -8.91 3.24 -10.99
C ALA A 165 -9.47 4.04 -9.80
N VAL A 166 -9.10 3.66 -8.56
CA VAL A 166 -9.48 4.43 -7.35
C VAL A 166 -8.78 5.80 -7.31
N LEU A 167 -7.54 5.89 -7.78
CA LEU A 167 -6.80 7.17 -7.82
C LEU A 167 -7.29 8.11 -8.93
N ASP A 168 -7.94 7.58 -9.97
CA ASP A 168 -8.49 8.36 -11.10
C ASP A 168 -9.84 9.00 -10.84
N TYR A 169 -10.55 8.51 -9.82
CA TYR A 169 -11.88 8.98 -9.44
C TYR A 169 -11.80 10.20 -8.52
#